data_AF-A0A7Y5NDV1-F1
#
_entry.id   AF-A0A7Y5NDV1-F1
#
_cell.length_a   1.000
_cell.length_b   1.000
_cell.length_c   1.000
_cell.angle_alpha   90.00
_cell.angle_beta   90.00
_cell.angle_gamma   90.00
#
_symmetry.space_group_name_H-M   'P 1'
#
loop_
_entity.id
_entity.type
_entity.pdbx_description
1 polymer ?
#
loop_
_entity_poly.entity_id
_entity_poly.type
_entity_poly.pdbx_seq_one_letter_code
_entity_poly.pdbx_strand_id
1 'polypeptide(L)'
;MSIRDIDDAQNFKIDLSARAGRQVDVLQSLQQMISVQHRQRFVRKIFNGNSNEFERLIAQLEDIPNWTEAHQTMKDYFSAHYLNPYQEEAICLTDIVYKRYFPLDFYIQPQF
;
A
#
# COMPACT_ATOMS: atom_id res chain seq x y z
N MET A 1 5.78 -17.93 -50.20
CA MET A 1 6.72 -18.27 -49.09
C MET A 1 6.59 -17.16 -48.07
N SER A 2 5.87 -17.43 -46.99
CA SER A 2 5.44 -16.44 -46.00
C SER A 2 6.63 -15.90 -45.23
N ILE A 3 6.85 -14.59 -45.31
CA ILE A 3 7.68 -13.86 -44.38
C ILE A 3 6.79 -13.57 -43.18
N ARG A 4 7.18 -14.17 -42.05
CA ARG A 4 6.46 -14.22 -40.79
C ARG A 4 6.12 -12.83 -40.29
N ASP A 5 4.85 -12.68 -39.97
CA ASP A 5 4.29 -11.76 -38.99
C ASP A 5 5.20 -11.71 -37.75
N ILE A 6 5.68 -10.52 -37.42
CA ILE A 6 6.21 -10.23 -36.08
C ILE A 6 5.46 -9.00 -35.60
N ASP A 7 4.39 -9.30 -34.87
CA ASP A 7 3.64 -8.44 -33.95
C ASP A 7 4.57 -7.48 -33.19
N ASP A 8 4.61 -6.22 -33.61
CA ASP A 8 5.07 -5.09 -32.79
C ASP A 8 3.96 -4.73 -31.80
N ALA A 9 3.72 -5.62 -30.83
CA ALA A 9 2.64 -5.46 -29.86
C ALA A 9 3.07 -5.83 -28.44
N GLN A 10 4.34 -5.67 -28.09
CA GLN A 10 4.83 -5.99 -26.73
C GLN A 10 5.73 -4.88 -26.17
N ASN A 11 5.27 -3.63 -26.17
CA ASN A 11 5.96 -2.56 -25.45
C ASN A 11 5.00 -1.69 -24.63
N PHE A 12 4.26 -2.28 -23.68
CA PHE A 12 3.76 -1.57 -22.48
C PHE A 12 3.27 -2.59 -21.44
N LYS A 13 4.12 -3.54 -21.05
CA LYS A 13 4.00 -4.10 -19.70
C LYS A 13 4.85 -3.19 -18.82
N ILE A 14 4.19 -2.22 -18.19
CA ILE A 14 4.79 -1.42 -17.13
C ILE A 14 5.21 -2.41 -16.05
N ASP A 15 6.48 -2.80 -16.06
CA ASP A 15 7.08 -3.56 -15.00
C ASP A 15 7.28 -2.62 -13.81
N LEU A 16 6.21 -2.44 -13.04
CA LEU A 16 6.25 -1.77 -11.75
C LEU A 16 7.05 -2.59 -10.72
N SER A 17 7.37 -3.85 -11.05
CA SER A 17 8.12 -4.83 -10.26
C SER A 17 9.62 -4.53 -10.15
N ALA A 18 10.26 -3.96 -11.18
CA ALA A 18 11.71 -3.70 -11.20
C ALA A 18 12.14 -2.47 -10.40
N ARG A 19 11.21 -1.56 -10.05
CA ARG A 19 11.52 -0.39 -9.21
C ARG A 19 11.51 -0.69 -7.71
N ALA A 20 10.99 -1.85 -7.30
CA ALA A 20 10.93 -2.28 -5.90
C ALA A 20 12.28 -2.82 -5.36
N GLY A 21 13.38 -2.64 -6.11
CA GLY A 21 14.69 -3.22 -5.78
C GLY A 21 15.80 -2.18 -5.71
N ARG A 22 15.76 -1.30 -4.70
CA ARG A 22 16.93 -0.64 -4.06
C ARG A 22 16.48 0.58 -3.26
N GLN A 23 15.94 0.39 -2.05
CA GLN A 23 16.18 1.30 -0.94
C GLN A 23 16.19 0.50 0.35
N VAL A 24 17.39 0.06 0.75
CA VAL A 24 17.69 -0.21 2.16
C VAL A 24 17.94 1.15 2.80
N ASP A 25 16.91 1.98 2.84
CA ASP A 25 16.90 3.24 3.59
C ASP A 25 15.77 3.05 4.60
N VAL A 26 16.16 3.08 5.87
CA VAL A 26 15.37 2.71 7.06
C VAL A 26 13.89 3.08 6.89
N LEU A 27 13.05 2.11 6.50
CA LEU A 27 11.62 2.35 6.27
C LEU A 27 11.05 2.99 7.55
N GLN A 28 10.50 4.20 7.44
CA GLN A 28 9.93 4.90 8.59
C GLN A 28 8.90 3.98 9.27
N SER A 29 8.92 3.94 10.60
CA SER A 29 7.95 3.17 11.37
C SER A 29 6.53 3.63 11.03
N LEU A 30 5.66 2.70 10.65
CA LEU A 30 4.25 3.01 10.35
C LEU A 30 3.58 3.63 11.57
N GLN A 31 3.99 3.21 12.77
CA GLN A 31 3.52 3.78 14.03
C GLN A 31 3.83 5.27 14.18
N GLN A 32 4.91 5.77 13.57
CA GLN A 32 5.29 7.18 13.59
C GLN A 32 4.61 7.97 12.46
N MET A 33 4.34 7.32 11.33
CA MET A 33 3.64 7.95 10.19
C MET A 33 2.15 8.15 10.44
N ILE A 34 1.52 7.26 11.22
CA ILE A 34 0.09 7.36 11.55
C ILE A 34 -0.10 8.22 12.80
N SER A 35 -0.57 9.45 12.62
CA SER A 35 -0.89 10.35 13.73
C SER A 35 -1.97 9.76 14.67
N VAL A 36 -1.93 10.15 15.94
CA VAL A 36 -2.89 9.69 16.96
C VAL A 36 -4.36 9.89 16.55
N GLN A 37 -4.67 11.00 15.87
CA GLN A 37 -6.01 11.29 15.36
C GLN A 37 -6.44 10.29 14.27
N HIS A 38 -5.55 10.00 13.31
CA HIS A 38 -5.79 9.00 12.26
C HIS A 38 -5.94 7.61 12.87
N ARG A 39 -5.08 7.24 13.83
CA ARG A 39 -5.18 5.98 14.57
C ARG A 39 -6.55 5.82 15.21
N GLN A 40 -7.03 6.81 15.97
CA GLN A 40 -8.37 6.74 16.59
C GLN A 40 -9.49 6.61 15.56
N ARG A 41 -9.36 7.30 14.42
CA ARG A 41 -10.34 7.23 13.33
C ARG A 41 -10.37 5.83 12.71
N PHE A 42 -9.21 5.26 12.37
CA PHE A 42 -9.11 3.91 11.84
C PHE A 42 -9.63 2.88 12.83
N VAL A 43 -9.21 2.97 14.10
CA VAL A 43 -9.68 2.04 15.14
C VAL A 43 -11.20 2.06 15.24
N ARG A 44 -11.84 3.24 15.28
CA ARG A 44 -13.31 3.34 15.37
C ARG A 44 -14.04 2.87 14.12
N LYS A 45 -13.49 3.11 12.93
CA LYS A 45 -14.19 2.92 11.65
C LYS A 45 -13.89 1.57 10.99
N ILE A 46 -12.65 1.12 11.06
CA ILE A 46 -12.14 -0.11 10.44
C ILE A 46 -12.12 -1.24 11.46
N PHE A 47 -11.64 -0.98 12.68
CA PHE A 47 -11.46 -2.01 13.71
C PHE A 47 -12.59 -2.03 14.75
N ASN A 48 -13.69 -1.30 14.50
CA ASN A 48 -14.87 -1.23 15.37
C ASN A 48 -14.54 -0.94 16.86
N GLY A 49 -13.54 -0.09 17.12
CA GLY A 49 -13.08 0.25 18.47
C GLY A 49 -11.95 -0.64 19.00
N ASN A 50 -11.52 -1.66 18.26
CA ASN A 50 -10.47 -2.59 18.70
C ASN A 50 -9.06 -2.05 18.38
N SER A 51 -8.50 -1.32 19.33
CA SER A 51 -7.14 -0.77 19.24
C SER A 51 -6.05 -1.84 19.11
N ASN A 52 -6.25 -3.01 19.74
CA ASN A 52 -5.27 -4.09 19.72
C ASN A 52 -5.13 -4.70 18.32
N GLU A 53 -6.25 -4.87 17.61
CA GLU A 53 -6.24 -5.40 16.24
C GLU A 53 -5.56 -4.43 15.27
N PHE A 54 -5.77 -3.12 15.46
CA PHE A 54 -5.03 -2.11 14.72
C PHE A 54 -3.52 -2.23 14.96
N GLU A 55 -3.09 -2.32 16.23
CA GLU A 55 -1.66 -2.42 16.56
C GLU A 55 -1.03 -3.69 15.99
N ARG A 56 -1.75 -4.81 16.02
CA ARG A 56 -1.30 -6.07 15.41
C ARG A 56 -1.13 -5.95 13.90
N LEU A 57 -2.13 -5.38 13.22
CA LEU A 57 -2.05 -5.20 11.77
C LEU A 57 -0.89 -4.26 11.41
N ILE A 58 -0.74 -3.13 12.12
CA ILE A 58 0.36 -2.19 11.86
C ILE A 58 1.72 -2.83 12.14
N ALA A 59 1.87 -3.59 13.22
CA ALA A 59 3.12 -4.31 13.50
C ALA A 59 3.45 -5.34 12.42
N GLN A 60 2.43 -6.07 11.93
CA GLN A 60 2.60 -7.02 10.82
C GLN A 60 2.98 -6.30 9.52
N LEU A 61 2.35 -5.17 9.21
CA LEU A 61 2.69 -4.36 8.04
C LEU A 61 4.06 -3.69 8.15
N GLU A 62 4.55 -3.44 9.38
CA GLU A 62 5.87 -2.88 9.64
C GLU A 62 6.98 -3.90 9.36
N ASP A 63 6.75 -5.19 9.67
CA ASP A 63 7.67 -6.30 9.39
C ASP A 63 7.80 -6.63 7.90
N ILE A 64 6.75 -6.34 7.12
CA ILE A 64 6.76 -6.60 5.67
C ILE A 64 7.67 -5.59 4.95
N PRO A 65 8.66 -6.06 4.16
CA PRO A 65 9.58 -5.18 3.43
C PRO A 65 9.03 -4.68 2.10
N ASN A 66 7.94 -5.29 1.59
CA ASN A 66 7.46 -5.08 0.22
C ASN A 66 5.99 -4.62 0.19
N TRP A 67 5.69 -3.60 -0.61
CA TRP A 67 4.33 -3.10 -0.80
C TRP A 67 3.35 -4.20 -1.23
N THR A 68 3.74 -5.07 -2.16
CA THR A 68 2.84 -6.11 -2.70
C THR A 68 2.31 -7.03 -1.60
N GLU A 69 3.18 -7.46 -0.69
CA GLU A 69 2.80 -8.31 0.46
C GLU A 69 1.98 -7.52 1.48
N ALA A 70 2.34 -6.27 1.75
CA ALA A 70 1.59 -5.40 2.66
C ALA A 70 0.18 -5.12 2.14
N HIS A 71 0.05 -4.82 0.85
CA HIS A 71 -1.22 -4.59 0.18
C HIS A 71 -2.09 -5.86 0.13
N GLN A 72 -1.49 -7.01 -0.15
CA GLN A 72 -2.21 -8.28 -0.11
C GLN A 72 -2.70 -8.60 1.31
N THR A 73 -1.87 -8.35 2.33
CA THR A 73 -2.25 -8.50 3.74
C THR A 73 -3.43 -7.58 4.11
N MET A 74 -3.40 -6.32 3.68
CA MET A 74 -4.51 -5.38 3.91
C MET A 74 -5.79 -5.83 3.19
N LYS A 75 -5.68 -6.29 1.94
CA LYS A 75 -6.84 -6.81 1.18
C LYS A 75 -7.44 -8.04 1.83
N ASP A 76 -6.61 -8.97 2.29
CA ASP A 76 -7.04 -10.17 3.00
C ASP A 76 -7.78 -9.78 4.29
N TYR A 77 -7.21 -8.85 5.06
CA TYR A 77 -7.84 -8.29 6.25
C TYR A 77 -9.20 -7.65 5.94
N PHE A 78 -9.27 -6.77 4.94
CA PHE A 78 -10.53 -6.14 4.56
C PHE A 78 -11.58 -7.17 4.11
N SER A 79 -11.17 -8.19 3.37
CA SER A 79 -12.08 -9.24 2.92
C SER A 79 -12.56 -10.12 4.08
N ALA A 80 -11.68 -10.48 5.00
CA ALA A 80 -12.00 -11.30 6.18
C ALA A 80 -12.96 -10.58 7.14
N HIS A 81 -12.82 -9.25 7.24
CA HIS A 81 -13.65 -8.41 8.11
C HIS A 81 -14.86 -7.77 7.39
N TYR A 82 -15.12 -8.13 6.13
CA TYR A 82 -16.20 -7.55 5.30
C TYR A 82 -16.15 -6.01 5.23
N LEU A 83 -14.94 -5.45 5.28
CA LEU A 83 -14.70 -4.02 5.22
C LEU A 83 -14.68 -3.56 3.76
N ASN A 84 -15.28 -2.40 3.49
CA ASN A 84 -15.25 -1.84 2.15
C ASN A 84 -13.84 -1.28 1.87
N PRO A 85 -13.10 -1.79 0.88
CA PRO A 85 -11.77 -1.27 0.54
C PRO A 85 -11.82 0.15 -0.07
N TYR A 86 -13.00 0.59 -0.52
CA TYR A 86 -13.22 1.91 -1.12
C TYR A 86 -13.77 2.95 -0.13
N GLN A 87 -13.92 2.62 1.15
CA GLN A 87 -14.27 3.62 2.15
C GLN A 87 -13.09 4.54 2.42
N GLU A 88 -13.36 5.81 2.76
CA GLU A 88 -12.34 6.85 2.95
C GLU A 88 -11.24 6.40 3.92
N GLU A 89 -11.62 5.76 5.02
CA GLU A 89 -10.67 5.28 6.02
C GLU A 89 -9.76 4.15 5.51
N ALA A 90 -10.27 3.23 4.69
CA ALA A 90 -9.46 2.14 4.12
C ALA A 90 -8.51 2.68 3.05
N ILE A 91 -8.96 3.62 2.24
CA ILE A 91 -8.13 4.33 1.25
C ILE A 91 -7.03 5.10 1.99
N CYS A 92 -7.36 5.87 3.03
CA CYS A 92 -6.38 6.60 3.83
C CYS A 92 -5.34 5.68 4.48
N LEU A 93 -5.76 4.54 5.04
CA LEU A 93 -4.84 3.59 5.64
C LEU A 93 -3.89 3.00 4.58
N THR A 94 -4.44 2.62 3.43
CA THR A 94 -3.69 2.10 2.28
C THR A 94 -2.70 3.14 1.73
N ASP A 95 -3.11 4.41 1.68
CA ASP A 95 -2.30 5.55 1.24
C ASP A 95 -1.11 5.81 2.16
N ILE A 96 -1.32 5.78 3.48
CA ILE A 96 -0.22 5.94 4.47
C ILE A 96 0.78 4.79 4.34
N VAL A 97 0.28 3.54 4.21
CA VAL A 97 1.14 2.37 4.05
C VAL A 97 1.87 2.44 2.70
N TYR A 98 1.23 2.90 1.63
CA TYR A 98 1.87 3.08 0.32
C TYR A 98 2.98 4.13 0.38
N LYS A 99 2.76 5.26 1.08
CA LYS A 99 3.77 6.32 1.30
C LYS A 99 5.04 5.81 1.97
N ARG A 100 4.97 4.76 2.79
CA ARG A 100 6.15 4.12 3.39
C ARG A 100 7.04 3.47 2.34
N TYR A 101 6.46 2.81 1.34
CA TYR A 101 7.21 2.09 0.31
C TYR A 101 7.58 2.98 -0.89
N PHE A 102 6.78 4.00 -1.18
CA PHE A 102 6.96 4.89 -2.31
C PHE A 102 6.91 6.38 -1.90
N PRO A 103 7.83 6.86 -1.06
CA PRO A 103 7.85 8.26 -0.63
C PRO A 103 8.12 9.24 -1.79
N LEU A 104 8.81 8.79 -2.86
CA LEU A 104 9.14 9.58 -4.04
C LEU A 104 8.02 9.70 -5.08
N ASP A 105 7.01 8.82 -5.04
CA ASP A 105 5.91 8.82 -6.03
C ASP A 105 4.98 10.03 -5.83
N PHE A 106 4.91 10.56 -4.61
CA PHE A 106 4.11 11.75 -4.26
C PHE A 106 4.71 13.10 -4.67
N TYR A 107 5.93 13.14 -5.23
CA TYR A 107 6.56 14.40 -5.66
C TYR A 107 6.14 14.89 -7.05
N ILE A 108 5.30 14.15 -7.79
CA ILE A 108 4.78 14.58 -9.08
C ILE A 108 3.33 15.07 -8.94
N GLN A 109 3.14 16.16 -8.21
CA GLN A 109 2.01 17.05 -8.47
C GLN A 109 2.50 18.05 -9.53
N PRO A 110 2.08 17.97 -10.81
CA PRO A 110 2.38 19.04 -11.74
C PRO A 110 1.68 20.30 -11.22
N GLN A 111 2.50 21.29 -10.88
CA GLN A 111 2.02 22.64 -10.62
C GLN A 111 1.42 23.14 -11.94
N PHE A 112 0.10 23.25 -11.99
CA PHE A 112 -0.62 24.00 -13.02
C PHE A 112 -1.37 25.15 -12.34
#